data_AF-A0A836QLV0-F1
#
_entry.id   AF-A0A836QLV0-F1
#
_cell.length_a   1.000
_cell.length_b   1.000
_cell.length_c   1.000
_cell.angle_alpha   90.00
_cell.angle_beta   90.00
_cell.angle_gamma   90.00
#
_symmetry.space_group_name_H-M   'P 1'
#
loop_
_entity.id
_entity.type
_entity.pdbx_description
1 polymer ?
#
loop_
_entity_poly.entity_id
_entity_poly.type
_entity_poly.pdbx_seq_one_letter_code
_entity_poly.pdbx_strand_id
1 'polypeptide(L)' 'CVIAFTSDWLFPTTESQSVVRALNANAANVSFCEIETDKGHDSFLLDEPEFFDVLNGFLRGAAKHRGLI' A
#
# COMPACT_ATOMS: atom_id res chain seq x y z
N CYS A 1 -2.13 -3.17 4.80
CA CYS A 1 -2.20 -2.11 3.77
C CYS A 1 -1.54 -2.66 2.52
N VAL A 2 -2.22 -2.60 1.38
CA VAL A 2 -1.66 -2.92 0.06
C VAL A 2 -1.47 -1.59 -0.67
N ILE A 3 -0.28 -1.35 -1.22
CA ILE A 3 0.05 -0.12 -1.93
C ILE A 3 0.45 -0.49 -3.36
N ALA A 4 -0.06 0.23 -4.35
CA ALA A 4 0.30 0.11 -5.76
C ALA A 4 0.81 1.45 -6.29
N PHE A 5 1.53 1.42 -7.41
CA PHE A 5 2.07 2.60 -8.08
C PHE A 5 1.50 2.68 -9.50
N THR A 6 0.99 3.84 -9.91
CA THR A 6 0.25 4.00 -11.19
C THR A 6 1.09 3.67 -12.42
N SER A 7 2.41 3.86 -12.36
CA SER A 7 3.35 3.56 -13.45
C SER A 7 4.02 2.18 -13.36
N ASP A 8 3.68 1.35 -12.36
CA ASP A 8 4.21 -0.01 -12.28
C ASP A 8 3.61 -0.88 -13.41
N TRP A 9 4.45 -1.20 -14.39
CA TRP A 9 4.11 -2.07 -15.50
C TRP A 9 4.37 -3.56 -15.21
N LEU A 10 5.22 -3.86 -14.21
CA LEU A 10 5.61 -5.21 -13.83
C LEU A 10 4.56 -5.83 -12.90
N PHE A 11 4.01 -5.04 -11.97
CA PHE A 11 2.90 -5.41 -11.09
C PHE A 11 1.80 -4.35 -11.13
N PRO A 12 0.95 -4.36 -12.18
CA PRO A 12 -0.09 -3.35 -12.37
C PRO A 12 -1.06 -3.27 -11.19
N THR A 13 -1.63 -2.09 -10.95
CA THR A 13 -2.61 -1.84 -9.87
C THR A 13 -3.73 -2.89 -9.81
N THR A 14 -4.20 -3.40 -10.94
CA THR A 14 -5.26 -4.40 -11.01
C THR A 14 -4.92 -5.71 -10.28
N GLU A 15 -3.65 -6.09 -10.23
CA GLU A 15 -3.21 -7.27 -9.48
C GLU A 15 -3.29 -7.02 -7.96
N SER A 16 -2.82 -5.85 -7.50
CA SER A 16 -2.98 -5.40 -6.12
C SER A 16 -4.45 -5.29 -5.70
N GLN A 17 -5.32 -4.78 -6.57
CA GLN A 17 -6.77 -4.76 -6.33
C GLN A 17 -7.35 -6.17 -6.19
N SER A 18 -6.83 -7.15 -6.94
CA SER A 18 -7.25 -8.55 -6.83
C SER A 18 -6.88 -9.14 -5.46
N VAL A 19 -5.67 -8.84 -4.96
CA VAL A 19 -5.25 -9.21 -3.59
C VAL A 19 -6.16 -8.57 -2.54
N VAL A 20 -6.45 -7.27 -2.68
CA VAL A 20 -7.34 -6.54 -1.74
C VAL A 20 -8.74 -7.13 -1.73
N ARG A 21 -9.30 -7.47 -2.90
CA ARG A 21 -10.61 -8.12 -3.00
C ARG A 21 -10.62 -9.48 -2.30
N ALA A 22 -9.57 -10.28 -2.48
CA ALA A 22 -9.45 -11.57 -1.81
C ALA A 22 -9.34 -11.43 -0.28
N LEU A 23 -8.56 -10.46 0.21
CA LEU A 23 -8.45 -10.16 1.65
C LEU A 23 -9.77 -9.69 2.24
N ASN A 24 -10.46 -8.76 1.56
CA ASN A 24 -11.79 -8.28 1.97
C ASN A 24 -12.83 -9.41 2.02
N ALA A 25 -12.82 -10.31 1.03
CA ALA A 25 -13.73 -11.46 1.01
C ALA A 25 -13.57 -12.41 2.21
N ASN A 26 -12.41 -12.37 2.88
CA ASN A 26 -12.11 -13.15 4.08
C ASN A 26 -12.19 -12.34 5.38
N ALA A 27 -12.85 -11.16 5.34
CA ALA A 27 -12.97 -10.25 6.48
C ALA A 27 -11.63 -9.84 7.12
N ALA A 28 -10.52 -9.90 6.35
CA ALA A 28 -9.25 -9.40 6.81
C ALA A 28 -9.31 -7.87 6.94
N ASN A 29 -8.64 -7.32 7.95
CA ASN A 29 -8.48 -5.87 8.07
C ASN A 29 -7.47 -5.38 7.03
N VAL A 30 -7.97 -4.96 5.87
CA VAL A 30 -7.19 -4.52 4.72
C VAL A 30 -7.56 -3.09 4.32
N SER A 31 -6.54 -2.36 3.87
CA SER A 31 -6.66 -1.05 3.22
C SER A 31 -5.89 -1.08 1.91
N PHE A 32 -6.30 -0.24 0.96
CA PHE A 32 -5.66 -0.07 -0.34
C PHE A 32 -5.36 1.39 -0.60
N CYS A 33 -4.20 1.68 -1.17
CA CYS A 33 -3.80 2.99 -1.65
C CYS A 33 -3.06 2.83 -2.98
N GLU A 34 -3.35 3.71 -3.94
CA GLU A 34 -2.63 3.81 -5.20
C GLU A 34 -1.90 5.14 -5.22
N ILE A 35 -0.58 5.08 -5.39
CA ILE A 35 0.32 6.23 -5.41
C ILE A 35 0.56 6.62 -6.85
N GLU A 36 0.29 7.89 -7.18
CA GLU A 36 0.60 8.43 -8.49
C GLU A 36 2.09 8.74 -8.59
N THR A 37 2.78 8.09 -9.52
CA THR A 37 4.23 8.27 -9.73
C THR A 37 4.59 7.89 -11.16
N ASP A 38 5.68 8.44 -11.68
CA ASP A 38 6.29 8.10 -12.97
C ASP A 38 7.53 7.20 -12.84
N LYS A 39 7.90 6.79 -11.61
CA LYS A 39 9.15 6.06 -11.34
C LYS A 39 9.05 4.53 -11.45
N GLY A 40 7.88 4.02 -11.84
CA GLY A 40 7.68 2.61 -12.21
C GLY A 40 7.64 1.66 -11.02
N HIS A 41 8.14 0.43 -11.22
CA HIS A 41 8.12 -0.62 -10.21
C HIS A 41 8.95 -0.27 -8.97
N ASP A 42 10.15 0.25 -9.18
CA ASP A 42 11.09 0.52 -8.09
C ASP A 42 10.74 1.77 -7.28
N SER A 43 9.58 2.41 -7.52
CA SER A 43 9.11 3.58 -6.77
C SER A 43 9.15 3.39 -5.25
N PHE A 44 8.94 2.18 -4.74
CA PHE A 44 9.04 1.88 -3.30
C PHE A 44 10.47 1.99 -2.72
N LEU A 45 11.49 2.03 -3.57
CA LEU A 45 12.90 2.25 -3.20
C LEU A 45 13.36 3.69 -3.40
N LEU A 46 12.51 4.53 -4.01
CA LEU A 46 12.85 5.89 -4.40
C LEU A 46 12.20 6.90 -3.46
N ASP A 47 12.51 8.19 -3.70
CA ASP A 47 11.90 9.27 -2.95
C ASP A 47 10.45 9.47 -3.39
N GLU A 48 9.53 8.86 -2.63
CA GLU A 48 8.08 8.95 -2.80
C GLU A 48 7.43 9.38 -1.48
N PRO A 49 7.32 10.69 -1.19
CA PRO A 49 6.79 11.18 0.07
C PRO A 49 5.40 10.66 0.42
N GLU A 50 4.51 10.58 -0.57
CA GLU A 50 3.14 10.06 -0.38
C GLU A 50 3.15 8.58 0.05
N PHE A 51 4.00 7.77 -0.58
CA PHE A 51 4.19 6.36 -0.21
C PHE A 51 4.67 6.23 1.25
N PHE A 52 5.67 7.02 1.64
CA PHE A 52 6.18 6.98 3.02
C PHE A 52 5.16 7.48 4.04
N ASP A 53 4.35 8.49 3.72
CA ASP A 53 3.28 8.98 4.59
C ASP A 53 2.21 7.91 4.83
N VAL A 54 1.78 7.21 3.77
CA VAL A 54 0.82 6.11 3.86
C VAL A 54 1.39 4.94 4.67
N LEU A 55 2.65 4.55 4.41
CA LEU A 55 3.34 3.49 5.13
C LEU A 55 3.46 3.82 6.63
N ASN A 56 3.89 5.04 6.95
CA ASN A 56 4.00 5.51 8.33
C ASN A 56 2.64 5.53 9.03
N GLY A 57 1.59 6.00 8.35
CA GLY A 57 0.22 5.98 8.87
C GLY A 57 -0.24 4.56 9.23
N PHE A 58 0.00 3.58 8.34
CA PHE A 58 -0.33 2.18 8.60
C PHE A 58 0.44 1.61 9.79
N LEU A 59 1.77 1.79 9.84
CA LEU A 59 2.60 1.27 10.92
C LEU A 59 2.26 1.89 12.28
N ARG A 60 2.02 3.21 12.33
CA ARG A 60 1.59 3.89 13.56
C ARG A 60 0.21 3.42 14.02
N GLY A 61 -0.73 3.26 13.10
CA GLY A 61 -2.05 2.69 13.40
C GLY A 61 -1.95 1.29 13.99
N ALA A 62 -1.10 0.43 13.40
CA ALA A 62 -0.85 -0.92 13.90
C ALA A 62 -0.17 -0.92 15.29
N ALA A 63 0.81 -0.04 15.51
CA ALA A 63 1.49 0.12 16.79
C ALA A 63 0.51 0.55 17.90
N LYS A 64 -0.34 1.55 17.62
CA LYS A 64 -1.41 2.00 18.52
C LYS A 64 -2.39 0.89 18.84
N HIS A 65 -2.84 0.13 17.82
CA HIS A 65 -3.75 -1.00 18.02
C HIS A 65 -3.14 -2.11 18.88
N ARG A 66 -1.81 -2.24 18.90
CA ARG A 66 -1.09 -3.20 19.75
C ARG A 66 -0.65 -2.62 21.10
N GLY A 67 -0.95 -1.36 21.40
CA GLY A 67 -0.56 -0.70 22.64
C GLY A 67 0.95 -0.46 22.78
N LEU A 68 1.68 -0.38 21.66
CA LEU A 68 3.12 -0.10 21.66
C LEU A 68 3.43 1.40 21.73
N ILE A 69 2.47 2.24 21.34
CA ILE A 69 2.46 3.71 21.43
C ILE A 69 1.05 4.22 21.73
#